data_AF-A0A2V6JLZ3-F1
#
_entry.id   AF-A0A2V6JLZ3-F1
#
_cell.length_a   1.000
_cell.length_b   1.000
_cell.length_c   1.000
_cell.angle_alpha   90.00
_cell.angle_beta   90.00
_cell.angle_gamma   90.00
#
_symmetry.space_group_name_H-M   'P 1'
#
loop_
_entity.id
_entity.type
_entity.pdbx_description
1 polymer ?
#
loop_
_entity_poly.entity_id
_entity_poly.type
_entity_poly.pdbx_seq_one_letter_code
_entity_poly.pdbx_strand_id
1 'polypeptide(L)' 'MDTQLTWYGQSAFKIETPSGKVLLVDPWLSNPVFENAKREIAAFKHVDLILVTHGHSDHVGDAVEI' A
#
# COMPACT_ATOMS: atom_id res chain seq x y z
N MET A 1 10.47 16.94 6.81
CA MET A 1 10.69 15.52 6.52
C MET A 1 10.57 15.34 5.03
N ASP A 2 11.37 14.47 4.41
CA ASP A 2 11.27 14.19 2.98
C ASP A 2 10.15 13.17 2.72
N THR A 3 9.71 13.08 1.46
CA THR A 3 8.79 12.02 1.04
C THR A 3 9.47 10.66 1.17
N GLN A 4 8.80 9.70 1.80
CA GLN A 4 9.27 8.32 1.90
C GLN A 4 8.44 7.42 0.99
N LEU A 5 9.12 6.49 0.33
CA LEU A 5 8.49 5.49 -0.52
C LEU A 5 8.87 4.10 -0.02
N THR A 6 7.87 3.27 0.25
CA THR A 6 8.05 1.84 0.49
C THR A 6 7.46 1.08 -0.68
N TRP A 7 8.24 0.16 -1.25
CA TRP A 7 7.76 -0.76 -2.28
C TRP A 7 7.46 -2.12 -1.67
N TYR A 8 6.26 -2.65 -1.95
CA TYR A 8 5.80 -3.93 -1.44
C TYR A 8 5.78 -5.03 -2.51
N GLY A 9 6.27 -4.79 -3.73
CA GLY A 9 6.13 -5.74 -4.84
C GLY A 9 5.06 -5.32 -5.86
N GLN A 10 5.15 -5.86 -7.08
CA GLN A 10 4.32 -5.45 -8.22
C GLN A 10 4.25 -3.92 -8.32
N SER A 11 3.04 -3.35 -8.37
CA SER A 11 2.77 -1.91 -8.38
C SER A 11 2.35 -1.37 -7.01
N ALA A 12 2.53 -2.15 -5.93
CA ALA A 12 2.11 -1.77 -4.59
C ALA A 12 3.15 -0.87 -3.91
N PHE A 13 2.74 0.35 -3.54
CA PHE A 13 3.58 1.32 -2.85
C PHE A 13 2.87 1.96 -1.66
N LYS A 14 3.62 2.24 -0.59
CA LYS A 14 3.24 3.24 0.42
C LYS A 14 4.06 4.51 0.22
N ILE A 15 3.38 5.65 0.23
CA ILE A 15 3.98 6.98 0.17
C ILE A 15 3.65 7.70 1.48
N GLU A 16 4.68 8.17 2.18
CA GLU A 16 4.53 9.06 3.33
C GLU A 16 5.00 10.46 2.94
N THR A 17 4.11 11.45 3.01
CA THR A 17 4.42 12.83 2.60
C THR A 17 5.12 13.62 3.71
N PRO A 18 5.79 14.74 3.38
CA PRO A 18 6.34 15.66 4.39
C PRO A 18 5.33 16.18 5.42
N SER A 19 4.05 16.22 5.05
CA SER A 19 2.94 16.64 5.92
C SER A 19 2.36 15.50 6.76
N GLY A 20 2.92 14.30 6.67
CA GLY A 20 2.50 13.11 7.43
C GLY A 20 1.32 12.36 6.81
N LYS A 21 1.00 12.59 5.54
CA LYS A 21 -0.06 11.83 4.85
C LYS A 21 0.47 10.47 4.43
N VAL A 22 -0.33 9.43 4.64
CA VAL A 22 -0.04 8.05 4.26
C VAL A 22 -0.92 7.66 3.09
N LEU A 23 -0.32 7.38 1.93
CA LEU A 23 -1.03 6.97 0.73
C LEU A 23 -0.58 5.57 0.33
N LEU A 24 -1.53 4.77 -0.15
CA LEU A 24 -1.24 3.51 -0.82
C LEU A 24 -1.59 3.60 -2.30
N VAL A 25 -0.74 3.02 -3.14
CA VAL A 25 -0.99 2.86 -4.58
C VAL A 25 -1.05 1.36 -4.87
N ASP A 26 -2.09 0.93 -5.58
CA ASP A 26 -2.33 -0.45 -6.02
C ASP A 26 -1.98 -1.51 -4.96
N PRO A 27 -2.67 -1.53 -3.81
CA PRO A 27 -2.19 -2.18 -2.58
C PRO A 27 -2.38 -3.70 -2.57
N TRP A 28 -1.80 -4.41 -3.53
CA TRP A 28 -1.68 -5.87 -3.45
C TRP A 28 -0.45 -6.24 -2.62
N LEU A 29 -0.60 -6.17 -1.30
CA LEU A 29 0.45 -6.54 -0.35
C LEU A 29 0.59 -8.06 -0.25
N SER A 30 -0.49 -8.83 -0.44
CA SER A 30 -0.46 -10.30 -0.44
C SER A 30 0.22 -10.93 -1.67
N ASN A 31 1.02 -10.17 -2.41
CA ASN A 31 1.71 -10.63 -3.61
C ASN A 31 2.87 -11.59 -3.28
N PRO A 32 3.38 -12.36 -4.26
CA PRO A 32 4.39 -13.39 -4.02
C PRO A 32 5.74 -12.91 -3.49
N VAL A 33 6.09 -11.62 -3.63
CA VAL A 33 7.42 -11.11 -3.23
C VAL A 33 7.43 -10.45 -1.85
N PHE A 34 6.26 -10.22 -1.24
CA PHE A 34 6.17 -9.62 0.10
C PHE A 34 5.62 -10.58 1.14
N GLU A 35 6.54 -11.28 1.80
CA GLU A 35 6.23 -12.32 2.79
C GLU A 35 5.48 -11.82 4.03
N ASN A 36 5.56 -10.52 4.35
CA ASN A 36 5.03 -9.93 5.57
C ASN A 36 3.64 -9.29 5.42
N ALA A 37 2.93 -9.55 4.33
CA ALA A 37 1.64 -8.94 3.98
C ALA A 37 0.66 -8.85 5.17
N LYS A 38 0.35 -9.98 5.81
CA LYS A 38 -0.61 -10.04 6.92
C LYS A 38 -0.21 -9.16 8.10
N ARG A 39 1.08 -9.09 8.41
CA ARG A 39 1.60 -8.28 9.51
C ARG A 39 1.54 -6.80 9.16
N GLU A 40 1.89 -6.43 7.94
CA GLU A 40 1.89 -5.04 7.47
C GLU A 40 0.47 -4.48 7.41
N ILE A 41 -0.47 -5.23 6.82
CA ILE A 41 -1.89 -4.86 6.75
C ILE A 41 -2.44 -4.61 8.17
N ALA A 42 -2.17 -5.51 9.11
CA ALA A 42 -2.60 -5.35 10.50
C ALA A 42 -1.89 -4.20 11.25
N ALA A 43 -0.76 -3.70 10.72
CA ALA A 43 -0.01 -2.59 11.30
C ALA A 43 -0.48 -1.23 10.80
N PHE A 44 -1.26 -1.16 9.71
CA PHE A 44 -1.88 0.09 9.28
C PHE A 44 -2.89 0.55 10.32
N LYS A 45 -2.53 1.62 11.03
CA LYS A 45 -3.44 2.32 11.96
C LYS A 45 -4.21 3.45 11.27
N HIS A 46 -3.67 3.93 10.16
CA HIS A 46 -4.18 5.08 9.41
C HIS A 46 -3.63 5.05 7.98
N VAL A 47 -4.52 5.21 7.01
CA VAL A 47 -4.21 5.44 5.59
C VAL A 47 -5.13 6.57 5.13
N ASP A 48 -4.56 7.65 4.59
CA ASP A 48 -5.34 8.81 4.15
C ASP A 48 -6.01 8.56 2.79
N LEU A 49 -5.33 7.87 1.88
CA LEU A 49 -5.81 7.60 0.52
C LEU A 49 -5.33 6.24 0.03
N ILE A 50 -6.21 5.53 -0.67
CA ILE A 50 -5.87 4.38 -1.51
C ILE A 50 -6.14 4.77 -2.96
N LEU A 51 -5.11 4.69 -3.80
CA LEU A 51 -5.14 5.08 -5.21
C LEU A 51 -5.00 3.82 -6.07
N VAL A 52 -6.11 3.38 -6.66
CA VAL A 52 -6.14 2.23 -7.56
C VAL A 52 -6.07 2.72 -9.01
N THR A 53 -5.06 2.29 -9.76
CA THR A 53 -4.84 2.70 -11.15
C THR A 53 -5.88 2.12 -12.10
N HIS A 54 -6.25 0.85 -11.90
CA HIS A 54 -7.30 0.15 -12.65
C HIS A 54 -7.78 -1.12 -11.93
N GLY A 55 -8.85 -1.74 -12.43
CA GLY A 55 -9.59 -2.80 -11.72
C GLY A 55 -9.06 -4.23 -11.84
N HIS A 56 -7.83 -4.47 -12.30
CA HIS A 56 -7.27 -5.83 -12.23
C HIS A 56 -7.02 -6.22 -10.77
N SER A 57 -7.18 -7.51 -10.46
CA SER A 57 -7.12 -8.00 -9.08
C SER A 57 -5.76 -7.77 -8.41
N ASP A 58 -4.67 -7.78 -9.19
CA ASP A 58 -3.31 -7.50 -8.71
C ASP A 58 -3.01 -6.01 -8.50
N HIS A 59 -3.98 -5.13 -8.79
CA HIS A 59 -3.94 -3.69 -8.51
C HIS A 59 -4.96 -3.28 -7.46
N VAL A 60 -6.20 -3.81 -7.52
CA VAL A 60 -7.17 -3.65 -6.42
C VAL A 60 -6.61 -4.26 -5.14
N GLY A 61 -6.03 -5.46 -5.23
CA GLY A 61 -5.29 -6.09 -4.14
C GLY A 61 -6.08 -6.19 -2.84
N ASP A 62 -5.43 -5.79 -1.75
CA ASP A 62 -5.96 -5.82 -0.38
C ASP A 62 -6.66 -4.49 -0.01
N ALA A 63 -7.08 -3.68 -0.99
CA ALA A 63 -7.63 -2.34 -0.75
C ALA A 63 -8.92 -2.31 0.10
N VAL A 64 -9.67 -3.41 0.16
CA VAL A 64 -10.93 -3.47 0.94
C VAL A 64 -10.65 -3.84 2.39
N GLU A 65 -9.60 -4.63 2.63
CA GLU A 65 -9.16 -5.09 3.94
C GLU A 65 -8.37 -4.04 4.72
N ILE A 66 -7.70 -3.11 4.02
CA ILE A 66 -6.91 -2.00 4.56
C ILE A 66 -7.79 -0.80 4.89
#